data_AF-B5YII9-F1
#
_entry.id   AF-B5YII9-F1
#
_cell.length_a   1.000
_cell.length_b   1.000
_cell.length_c   1.000
_cell.angle_alpha   90.00
_cell.angle_beta   90.00
_cell.angle_gamma   90.00
#
_symmetry.space_group_name_H-M   'P 1'
#
loop_
_entity.id
_entity.type
_entity.pdbx_description
1 polymer ?
#
loop_
_entity_poly.entity_id
_entity_poly.type
_entity_poly.pdbx_seq_one_letter_code
_entity_poly.pdbx_strand_id
1 'polypeptide(L)' 'MKVYDLLAKVDSTVTENGEKAKWARIGVLLEKEKGFSIKLDFIPVSTTWDGWLTVKERKEKEQTEEPF' A
#
# COMPACT_ATOMS: atom_id res chain seq x y z
N MET A 1 3.75 9.94 15.89
CA MET A 1 2.65 9.50 15.00
C MET A 1 3.28 8.69 13.87
N LYS A 2 3.04 7.37 13.84
CA LYS A 2 3.57 6.52 12.78
C LYS A 2 2.64 6.51 11.59
N VAL A 3 3.22 6.39 10.40
CA VAL A 3 2.49 6.34 9.12
C VAL A 3 2.81 5.02 8.45
N TYR A 4 1.77 4.34 8.01
CA TYR A 4 1.85 3.08 7.30
C TYR A 4 1.24 3.23 5.92
N ASP A 5 1.83 2.56 4.94
CA ASP A 5 1.24 2.40 3.61
C ASP A 5 0.22 1.26 3.66
N LEU A 6 -0.95 1.51 3.06
CA LEU A 6 -1.97 0.48 2.81
C LEU A 6 -1.83 0.02 1.37
N LEU A 7 -1.56 -1.27 1.18
CA LEU A 7 -1.35 -1.91 -0.11
C LEU A 7 -2.48 -2.88 -0.41
N ALA A 8 -3.01 -2.83 -1.63
CA ALA A 8 -3.90 -3.86 -2.17
C ALA A 8 -3.15 -4.67 -3.23
N LYS A 9 -3.38 -5.99 -3.23
CA LYS A 9 -2.95 -6.85 -4.34
C LYS A 9 -3.93 -6.64 -5.49
N VAL A 10 -3.46 -6.02 -6.57
CA VAL A 10 -4.33 -5.68 -7.72
C VAL A 10 -4.24 -6.71 -8.83
N ASP A 11 -3.13 -7.44 -8.89
CA ASP A 11 -2.89 -8.44 -9.92
C ASP A 11 -1.85 -9.46 -9.42
N SER A 12 -1.80 -10.62 -10.05
CA SER A 12 -0.67 -11.54 -9.93
C SER A 12 -0.43 -12.33 -11.20
N THR A 13 0.84 -12.61 -11.47
CA THR A 13 1.26 -13.39 -12.62
C THR A 13 2.03 -14.60 -12.13
N VAL A 14 1.62 -15.79 -12.57
CA VAL A 14 2.39 -17.02 -12.35
C VAL A 14 3.56 -17.04 -13.33
N THR A 15 4.77 -17.18 -12.81
CA THR A 15 6.01 -17.31 -13.58
C THR A 15 6.68 -18.63 -13.24
N GLU A 16 7.68 -19.06 -14.03
CA GLU A 16 8.46 -20.27 -13.72
C GLU A 16 9.13 -20.21 -12.34
N ASN A 17 9.39 -18.99 -11.82
CA ASN A 17 9.96 -18.74 -10.51
C ASN A 17 8.90 -18.56 -9.39
N GLY A 18 7.63 -18.85 -9.67
CA GLY A 18 6.52 -18.71 -8.75
C GLY A 18 5.60 -17.51 -9.02
N GLU A 19 4.75 -17.17 -8.06
CA GLU A 19 3.76 -16.10 -8.19
C GLU A 19 4.38 -14.72 -7.95
N LYS A 20 4.25 -13.81 -8.92
CA LYS A 20 4.63 -12.41 -8.80
C LYS A 20 3.38 -11.56 -8.59
N ALA A 21 3.21 -11.06 -7.36
CA ALA A 21 2.10 -10.17 -7.01
C ALA A 21 2.40 -8.71 -7.35
N LYS A 22 1.44 -8.03 -7.98
CA LYS A 22 1.45 -6.59 -8.22
C LYS A 22 0.65 -5.90 -7.12
N TRP A 23 1.33 -5.00 -6.43
CA TRP A 23 0.77 -4.25 -5.31
C TRP A 23 0.56 -2.80 -5.71
N ALA A 24 -0.61 -2.25 -5.37
CA ALA A 24 -0.88 -0.83 -5.47
C ALA A 24 -1.03 -0.25 -4.07
N ARG A 25 -0.42 0.91 -3.83
CA ARG A 25 -0.70 1.67 -2.61
C ARG A 25 -2.04 2.39 -2.79
N ILE A 26 -2.99 2.11 -1.90
CA ILE A 26 -4.36 2.61 -1.99
C ILE A 26 -4.70 3.63 -0.92
N GLY A 27 -3.79 3.87 0.02
CA GLY A 27 -4.02 4.79 1.13
C GLY A 27 -2.92 4.77 2.18
N VAL A 28 -3.28 5.27 3.35
CA VAL A 28 -2.43 5.32 4.54
C VAL A 28 -3.20 4.92 5.80
N LEU A 29 -2.49 4.30 6.72
CA LEU A 29 -2.93 4.10 8.09
C LEU A 29 -2.05 4.95 9.02
N LEU A 30 -2.72 5.71 9.88
CA LEU A 30 -2.11 6.63 10.84
C LEU A 30 -2.35 6.07 12.23
N GLU A 31 -1.27 5.85 12.96
CA GLU A 31 -1.33 5.48 14.37
C GLU A 31 -1.37 6.74 15.25
N LYS A 32 -2.44 6.86 16.04
CA LYS A 32 -2.68 7.93 17.01
C LYS A 32 -2.68 7.35 18.42
N GLU A 33 -2.67 8.22 19.43
CA GLU A 33 -2.65 7.82 20.85
C GLU A 33 -3.80 6.89 21.25
N LYS A 34 -4.97 6.99 20.59
CA LYS A 34 -6.16 6.19 20.87
C LYS A 34 -6.62 5.38 19.66
N GLY A 35 -5.67 4.72 19.00
CA GLY A 35 -5.95 3.76 17.92
C GLY A 35 -5.57 4.26 16.54
N PHE A 36 -6.24 3.73 15.52
CA PHE A 36 -5.83 3.90 14.13
C PHE A 36 -6.85 4.71 13.32
N SER A 37 -6.36 5.51 12.38
CA SER A 37 -7.18 6.18 11.38
C SER A 37 -6.70 5.78 10.00
N ILE A 38 -7.62 5.53 9.08
CA ILE A 38 -7.32 5.17 7.69
C ILE A 38 -7.75 6.31 6.78
N LYS A 39 -6.90 6.66 5.83
CA LYS A 39 -7.28 7.47 4.66
C LYS A 39 -7.06 6.62 3.41
N LEU A 40 -8.13 6.37 2.66
CA LEU A 40 -8.07 5.71 1.36
C LEU A 40 -8.04 6.77 0.26
N ASP A 41 -7.11 6.65 -0.66
CA ASP A 41 -6.98 7.50 -1.84
C ASP A 41 -7.87 6.96 -2.97
N PHE A 42 -7.96 5.64 -3.10
CA PHE A 42 -8.92 4.95 -3.98
C PHE A 42 -9.21 3.54 -3.47
N ILE A 43 -10.22 2.90 -4.03
CA ILE A 43 -10.58 1.51 -3.75
C ILE A 43 -10.58 0.74 -5.08
N PRO A 44 -9.83 -0.38 -5.20
CA PRO A 44 -9.93 -1.24 -6.38
C PRO A 44 -11.35 -1.81 -6.51
N VAL A 45 -11.89 -1.84 -7.72
CA VAL A 45 -13.20 -2.44 -8.01
C VAL A 45 -13.09 -3.69 -8.90
N SER A 46 -11.86 -4.14 -9.16
CA SER A 46 -11.58 -5.32 -9.98
C SER A 46 -12.03 -6.59 -9.25
N THR A 47 -12.51 -7.57 -10.02
CA THR A 47 -12.82 -8.93 -9.53
C THR A 47 -11.58 -9.69 -9.06
N THR A 48 -10.38 -9.21 -9.42
CA THR A 48 -9.10 -9.80 -9.01
C THR A 48 -8.66 -9.38 -7.59
N TRP A 49 -9.33 -8.39 -6.98
CA TRP A 49 -9.02 -7.99 -5.61
C TRP A 49 -9.92 -8.73 -4.62
N ASP A 50 -9.29 -9.32 -3.60
CA ASP A 50 -9.92 -10.14 -2.56
C ASP A 50 -10.45 -9.34 -1.36
N GLY A 51 -10.37 -8.02 -1.41
CA GLY A 51 -10.81 -7.11 -0.35
C GLY A 51 -9.80 -6.93 0.80
N TRP A 52 -8.66 -7.62 0.77
CA TRP A 52 -7.65 -7.51 1.81
C TRP A 52 -6.64 -6.39 1.54
N LEU A 53 -6.19 -5.77 2.64
CA LEU A 53 -5.15 -4.75 2.65
C LEU A 53 -3.96 -5.20 3.46
N THR A 54 -2.76 -4.97 2.93
CA THR A 54 -1.50 -5.19 3.62
C THR A 54 -0.98 -3.86 4.15
N VAL A 55 -0.70 -3.80 5.45
CA VAL A 55 -0.11 -2.65 6.13
C VAL A 55 1.41 -2.79 6.11
N LYS A 56 2.14 -1.76 5.66
CA LYS A 56 3.61 -1.70 5.78
C LYS A 56 4.05 -0.38 6.38
N GLU A 57 5.06 -0.41 7.24
CA GLU A 57 5.65 0.82 7.76
C GLU A 57 6.18 1.66 6.59
N ARG A 58 5.80 2.94 6.54
CA ARG A 58 6.24 3.83 5.47
C ARG A 58 7.74 4.07 5.66
N LYS A 59 8.52 3.70 4.64
CA LYS A 59 9.91 4.16 4.55
C LYS A 59 9.91 5.67 4.32
N GLU A 60 10.69 6.40 5.09
CA GLU A 60 10.91 7.82 4.85
C GLU A 60 11.45 7.96 3.42
N LYS A 61 10.76 8.74 2.59
CA LYS A 61 11.34 9.12 1.30
C LYS A 61 12.47 10.08 1.64
N GLU A 62 13.71 9.69 1.40
CA GLU A 62 14.79 10.66 1.23
C GLU A 62 14.28 11.72 0.25
N GLN A 63 14.26 12.98 0.67
CA GLN A 63 13.99 14.09 -0.22
C GLN A 63 15.06 14.04 -1.30
N THR A 64 14.71 13.48 -2.47
CA THR A 64 15.44 13.79 -3.68
C THR A 64 15.11 15.25 -3.99
N GLU A 65 15.95 16.15 -3.49
CA GLU A 65 16.06 17.49 -4.05
C GLU A 65 16.45 17.30 -5.52
N GLU A 66 15.47 17.35 -6.41
CA GLU A 66 15.74 17.42 -7.85
C GLU A 66 16.36 18.80 -8.12
N PRO A 67 17.60 18.88 -8.62
CA PRO A 67 18.15 20.16 -9.06
C PRO A 67 17.40 20.57 -10.34
N PHE A 68 16.80 21.76 -10.29
CA PHE A 68 16.26 22.45 -11.46
C PHE A 68 17.37 22.81 -12.46
#